data_AF-A0A6G8PWW6-F1
#
_entry.id   AF-A0A6G8PWW6-F1
#
_cell.length_a   1.000
_cell.length_b   1.000
_cell.length_c   1.000
_cell.angle_alpha   90.00
_cell.angle_beta   90.00
_cell.angle_gamma   90.00
#
_symmetry.space_group_name_H-M   'P 1'
#
loop_
_entity.id
_entity.type
_entity.pdbx_description
1 polymer ?
#
loop_
_entity_poly.entity_id
_entity_poly.type
_entity_poly.pdbx_seq_one_letter_code
_entity_poly.pdbx_strand_id
1 'polypeptide(L)'
;MAAIVKIKPEVLTAHRMRMEMRNLEDEDIENTIRMKGWAWVLARKSWVYAGEPDFIHRQIREVVIALPDIVFDEAGIEESVETVLGKARSDEEREEARALLRQAFEKTGQLDKAEGAL
;
A
#
# COMPACT_ATOMS: atom_id res chain seq x y z
N MET A 1 2.91 5.02 -17.53
CA MET A 1 3.84 5.32 -16.40
C MET A 1 3.57 4.36 -15.25
N ALA A 2 4.49 4.21 -14.29
CA ALA A 2 4.21 3.36 -13.12
C ALA A 2 3.12 3.97 -12.24
N ALA A 3 2.21 3.13 -11.75
CA ALA A 3 1.24 3.50 -10.74
C ALA A 3 1.94 3.75 -9.40
N ILE A 4 1.56 4.82 -8.72
CA ILE A 4 2.19 5.26 -7.48
C ILE A 4 1.28 4.90 -6.32
N VAL A 5 1.76 4.08 -5.38
CA VAL A 5 1.07 3.71 -4.14
C VAL A 5 1.60 4.48 -2.94
N LYS A 6 0.72 4.88 -2.04
CA LYS A 6 1.08 5.45 -0.74
C LYS A 6 0.16 4.90 0.34
N ILE A 7 0.71 4.54 1.50
CA ILE A 7 -0.06 4.11 2.66
C ILE A 7 0.08 5.19 3.73
N LYS A 8 -1.03 5.55 4.38
CA LYS A 8 -1.06 6.57 5.43
C LYS A 8 -2.17 6.28 6.44
N PRO A 9 -2.16 6.91 7.63
CA PRO A 9 -3.23 6.70 8.60
C PRO A 9 -4.59 7.17 8.05
N GLU A 10 -5.67 6.46 8.37
CA GLU A 10 -7.01 6.94 8.04
C GLU A 10 -7.46 7.98 9.08
N VAL A 11 -7.83 9.17 8.61
CA VAL A 11 -8.12 10.33 9.47
C VAL A 11 -9.46 10.18 10.20
N LEU A 12 -10.42 9.50 9.57
CA LEU A 12 -11.77 9.35 10.14
C LEU A 12 -11.89 8.19 11.13
N THR A 13 -11.00 7.20 11.05
CA THR A 13 -11.08 5.98 11.87
C THR A 13 -9.71 5.57 12.35
N ALA A 14 -9.47 5.70 13.66
CA ALA A 14 -8.15 5.56 14.28
C ALA A 14 -7.46 4.20 14.03
N HIS A 15 -8.21 3.11 13.84
CA HIS A 15 -7.64 1.76 13.66
C HIS A 15 -7.42 1.39 12.19
N ARG A 16 -7.84 2.23 11.24
CA ARG A 16 -7.71 1.94 9.82
C ARG A 16 -6.53 2.68 9.22
N MET A 17 -6.07 2.14 8.10
CA MET A 17 -5.14 2.79 7.21
C MET A 17 -5.81 3.07 5.89
N ARG A 18 -5.18 3.96 5.14
CA ARG A 18 -5.61 4.38 3.81
C ARG A 18 -4.48 4.10 2.83
N MET A 19 -4.76 3.32 1.80
CA MET A 19 -3.89 3.11 0.66
C MET A 19 -4.41 3.94 -0.51
N GLU A 20 -3.55 4.73 -1.13
CA GLU A 20 -3.87 5.55 -2.28
C GLU A 20 -3.04 5.13 -3.47
N MET A 21 -3.67 4.93 -4.61
CA MET A 21 -3.01 4.70 -5.88
C MET A 21 -3.29 5.84 -6.86
N ARG A 22 -2.22 6.34 -7.48
CA ARG A 22 -2.22 7.41 -8.48
C ARG A 22 -1.54 6.92 -9.75
N ASN A 23 -1.71 7.65 -10.85
CA ASN A 23 -1.09 7.34 -12.15
C ASN A 23 -1.42 5.93 -12.67
N LEU A 24 -2.64 5.45 -12.41
CA LEU A 24 -3.21 4.27 -13.06
C LEU A 24 -3.58 4.67 -14.50
N GLU A 25 -2.61 4.58 -15.40
CA GLU A 25 -2.80 4.81 -16.85
C GLU A 25 -2.98 3.50 -17.63
N ASP A 26 -2.57 2.39 -17.02
CA ASP A 26 -2.74 1.05 -17.56
C ASP A 26 -4.18 0.59 -17.30
N GLU A 27 -4.93 0.39 -18.38
CA GLU A 27 -6.34 0.00 -18.35
C GLU A 27 -6.55 -1.40 -17.74
N ASP A 28 -5.59 -2.32 -17.87
CA ASP A 28 -5.69 -3.66 -17.28
C ASP A 28 -5.49 -3.61 -15.76
N ILE A 29 -4.55 -2.78 -15.29
CA ILE A 29 -4.33 -2.55 -13.85
C ILE A 29 -5.54 -1.82 -13.27
N GLU A 30 -6.02 -0.76 -13.92
CA GLU A 30 -7.22 -0.03 -13.49
C GLU A 30 -8.44 -0.95 -13.42
N ASN A 31 -8.68 -1.75 -14.47
CA ASN A 31 -9.76 -2.73 -14.47
C ASN A 31 -9.60 -3.77 -13.37
N THR A 32 -8.37 -4.22 -13.07
CA THR A 32 -8.12 -5.13 -11.95
C THR A 32 -8.47 -4.51 -10.60
N ILE A 33 -8.07 -3.26 -10.35
CA ILE A 33 -8.45 -2.51 -9.13
C ILE A 33 -9.97 -2.34 -9.06
N ARG A 34 -10.59 -1.96 -10.18
CA ARG A 34 -12.03 -1.79 -10.31
C ARG A 34 -12.81 -3.10 -10.14
N MET A 35 -12.26 -4.24 -10.53
CA MET A 35 -12.87 -5.57 -10.35
C MET A 35 -12.67 -6.10 -8.92
N LYS A 36 -11.57 -5.73 -8.24
CA LYS A 36 -11.43 -5.93 -6.78
C LYS A 36 -12.46 -5.10 -5.99
N GLY A 37 -13.00 -4.04 -6.58
CA GLY A 37 -14.45 -3.91 -6.86
C GLY A 37 -15.48 -3.73 -5.77
N TRP A 38 -15.16 -3.64 -4.47
CA TRP A 38 -16.09 -3.07 -3.47
C TRP A 38 -15.45 -2.15 -2.42
N ALA A 39 -14.12 -2.04 -2.39
CA ALA A 39 -13.42 -1.30 -1.34
C ALA A 39 -12.44 -0.24 -1.85
N TRP A 40 -12.15 -0.23 -3.17
CA TRP A 40 -11.41 0.86 -3.82
C TRP A 40 -12.39 1.87 -4.41
N VAL A 41 -12.28 3.13 -3.99
CA VAL A 41 -13.13 4.24 -4.44
C VAL A 41 -12.27 5.25 -5.18
N LEU A 42 -12.71 5.64 -6.39
CA LEU A 42 -12.07 6.75 -7.11
C LEU A 42 -12.44 8.07 -6.44
N ALA A 43 -11.45 8.76 -5.86
CA ALA A 43 -11.61 10.04 -5.18
C ALA A 43 -10.64 11.08 -5.75
N ARG A 44 -11.22 12.15 -6.33
CA ARG A 44 -10.53 13.24 -7.05
C ARG A 44 -9.72 12.76 -8.26
N LYS A 45 -8.59 12.10 -8.04
CA LYS A 45 -7.67 11.54 -9.05
C LYS A 45 -6.87 10.33 -8.53
N SER A 46 -7.31 9.74 -7.43
CA SER A 46 -6.64 8.60 -6.81
C SER A 46 -7.68 7.52 -6.54
N TRP A 47 -7.29 6.28 -6.79
CA TRP A 47 -8.00 5.13 -6.25
C TRP A 47 -7.64 4.98 -4.79
N VAL A 48 -8.63 4.88 -3.91
CA VAL A 48 -8.43 4.89 -2.46
C VAL A 48 -9.06 3.66 -1.84
N TYR A 49 -8.29 2.95 -1.02
CA TYR A 49 -8.74 1.85 -0.17
C TYR A 49 -8.54 2.22 1.29
N ALA A 50 -9.57 2.00 2.11
CA ALA A 50 -9.48 2.16 3.56
C ALA A 50 -9.85 0.85 4.26
N GLY A 51 -9.00 0.38 5.16
CA GLY A 51 -9.20 -0.92 5.81
C GLY A 51 -8.38 -1.10 7.08
N GLU A 52 -8.71 -2.14 7.83
CA GLU A 52 -7.93 -2.61 8.97
C GLU A 52 -6.61 -3.27 8.50
N PRO A 53 -5.65 -3.52 9.41
CA PRO A 53 -4.35 -4.10 9.06
C PRO A 53 -4.41 -5.33 8.14
N ASP A 54 -5.22 -6.34 8.48
CA ASP A 54 -5.37 -7.56 7.66
C ASP A 54 -5.73 -7.26 6.20
N PHE A 55 -6.64 -6.32 6.00
CA PHE A 55 -7.12 -5.93 4.69
C PHE A 55 -6.06 -5.16 3.89
N ILE A 56 -5.30 -4.30 4.57
CA ILE A 56 -4.20 -3.54 3.96
C ILE A 56 -3.04 -4.47 3.61
N HIS A 57 -2.66 -5.40 4.49
CA HIS A 57 -1.66 -6.43 4.21
C HIS A 57 -2.07 -7.28 3.00
N ARG A 58 -3.35 -7.62 2.89
CA ARG A 58 -3.89 -8.28 1.70
C ARG A 58 -3.73 -7.42 0.44
N GLN A 59 -4.01 -6.11 0.49
CA GLN A 59 -3.80 -5.24 -0.67
C GLN A 59 -2.31 -5.11 -1.03
N ILE A 60 -1.39 -5.05 -0.07
CA ILE A 60 0.05 -5.05 -0.37
C ILE A 60 0.44 -6.31 -1.14
N ARG A 61 -0.05 -7.49 -0.71
CA ARG A 61 0.19 -8.76 -1.44
C ARG A 61 -0.42 -8.78 -2.82
N GLU A 62 -1.71 -8.50 -2.93
CA GLU A 62 -2.47 -8.75 -4.15
C GLU A 62 -2.39 -7.62 -5.18
N VAL A 63 -2.02 -6.42 -4.76
CA VAL A 63 -1.94 -5.24 -5.62
C VAL A 63 -0.48 -4.87 -5.80
N VAL A 64 0.21 -4.47 -4.74
CA VAL A 64 1.57 -3.92 -4.85
C VAL A 64 2.58 -4.96 -5.32
N ILE A 65 2.55 -6.17 -4.73
CA ILE A 65 3.47 -7.25 -5.06
C ILE A 65 3.04 -7.97 -6.35
N ALA A 66 1.77 -8.34 -6.47
CA ALA A 66 1.31 -9.21 -7.55
C ALA A 66 1.13 -8.51 -8.91
N LEU A 67 0.82 -7.20 -8.94
CA LEU A 67 0.62 -6.47 -10.20
C LEU A 67 1.92 -5.81 -10.67
N PRO A 68 2.19 -5.74 -11.98
CA PRO A 68 3.37 -5.05 -12.52
C PRO A 68 3.28 -3.53 -12.33
N ASP A 69 4.38 -2.83 -12.56
CA ASP A 69 4.43 -1.37 -12.74
C ASP A 69 3.77 -0.53 -11.62
N ILE A 70 3.83 -1.02 -10.38
CA ILE A 70 3.48 -0.28 -9.17
C ILE A 70 4.75 0.05 -8.40
N VAL A 71 4.86 1.29 -7.92
CA VAL A 71 5.95 1.80 -7.08
C VAL A 71 5.38 2.59 -5.92
N PHE A 72 6.07 2.62 -4.78
CA PHE A 72 5.74 3.51 -3.67
C PHE A 72 6.08 4.97 -3.99
N ASP A 73 5.29 5.90 -3.47
CA ASP A 73 5.59 7.32 -3.43
C ASP A 73 6.86 7.55 -2.60
N GLU A 74 7.96 7.93 -3.26
CA GLU A 74 9.28 8.02 -2.61
C GLU A 74 9.30 8.95 -1.40
N ALA A 75 8.61 10.09 -1.50
CA ALA A 75 8.49 11.05 -0.40
C ALA A 75 7.58 10.54 0.74
N GLY A 76 6.85 9.44 0.53
CA GLY A 76 5.92 8.84 1.48
C GLY A 76 6.29 7.42 1.91
N ILE A 77 7.49 6.93 1.59
CA ILE A 77 7.95 5.58 2.00
C ILE A 77 7.98 5.49 3.53
N GLU A 78 8.63 6.44 4.19
CA GLU A 78 8.75 6.49 5.66
C GLU A 78 7.36 6.47 6.34
N GLU A 79 6.46 7.39 5.94
CA GLU A 79 5.09 7.42 6.45
C GLU A 79 4.34 6.10 6.18
N SER A 80 4.56 5.46 5.02
CA SER A 80 3.93 4.19 4.69
C SER A 80 4.40 3.07 5.62
N VAL A 81 5.70 3.00 5.90
CA VAL A 81 6.27 2.01 6.83
C VAL A 81 5.82 2.27 8.26
N GLU A 82 5.94 3.51 8.74
CA GLU A 82 5.48 3.89 10.08
C GLU A 82 4.00 3.60 10.28
N THR A 83 3.17 3.86 9.28
CA THR A 83 1.73 3.58 9.33
C THR A 83 1.47 2.08 9.45
N VAL A 84 2.08 1.27 8.58
CA VAL A 84 1.82 -0.17 8.54
C VAL A 84 2.34 -0.85 9.82
N LEU A 85 3.57 -0.55 10.22
CA LEU A 85 4.16 -1.13 11.44
C LEU A 85 3.53 -0.58 12.72
N GLY A 86 3.17 0.71 12.74
CA GLY A 86 2.56 1.37 13.89
C GLY A 86 1.09 0.99 14.13
N LYS A 87 0.42 0.40 13.14
CA LYS A 87 -0.96 -0.10 13.25
C LYS A 87 -1.04 -1.61 13.50
N ALA A 88 0.09 -2.32 13.57
CA ALA A 88 0.13 -3.71 13.99
C ALA A 88 -0.38 -3.85 15.43
N ARG A 89 -1.17 -4.89 15.69
CA ARG A 89 -1.87 -5.18 16.95
C ARG A 89 -1.05 -6.09 17.87
N SER A 90 -0.01 -6.73 17.35
CA SER A 90 0.94 -7.55 18.09
C SER A 90 2.33 -7.45 17.46
N ASP A 91 3.36 -7.86 18.21
CA ASP A 91 4.73 -7.93 17.70
C ASP A 91 4.85 -8.95 16.55
N GLU A 92 4.08 -10.05 16.61
CA GLU A 92 4.00 -11.04 15.54
C GLU A 92 3.42 -10.42 14.26
N GLU A 93 2.28 -9.72 14.35
CA GLU A 93 1.70 -9.02 13.19
C GLU A 93 2.64 -7.94 12.65
N ARG A 94 3.43 -7.30 13.53
CA ARG A 94 4.41 -6.29 13.14
C ARG A 94 5.55 -6.88 12.32
N GLU A 95 6.07 -8.03 12.73
CA GLU A 95 7.14 -8.72 12.00
C GLU A 95 6.63 -9.30 10.66
N GLU A 96 5.41 -9.82 10.63
CA GLU A 96 4.76 -10.20 9.37
C GLU A 96 4.60 -9.00 8.42
N ALA A 97 4.16 -7.86 8.95
CA ALA A 97 4.01 -6.63 8.18
C ALA A 97 5.36 -6.09 7.67
N ARG A 98 6.42 -6.17 8.49
CA ARG A 98 7.80 -5.83 8.12
C ARG A 98 8.29 -6.70 6.97
N ALA A 99 8.11 -8.02 7.07
CA ALA A 99 8.50 -8.96 6.01
C ALA A 99 7.73 -8.69 4.71
N LEU A 100 6.44 -8.40 4.83
CA LEU A 100 5.59 -8.07 3.70
C LEU A 100 6.01 -6.77 2.99
N LEU A 101 6.29 -5.71 3.76
CA LEU A 101 6.80 -4.45 3.22
C LEU A 101 8.15 -4.64 2.54
N ARG A 102 9.05 -5.42 3.14
CA ARG A 102 10.34 -5.75 2.55
C ARG A 102 10.17 -6.41 1.17
N GLN A 103 9.31 -7.41 1.07
CA GLN A 103 9.00 -8.07 -0.20
C GLN A 103 8.43 -7.08 -1.23
N ALA A 104 7.55 -6.16 -0.81
CA ALA A 104 7.01 -5.13 -1.69
C ALA A 104 8.09 -4.16 -2.18
N PHE A 105 9.00 -3.71 -1.30
CA PHE A 105 10.11 -2.84 -1.69
C PHE A 105 11.14 -3.52 -2.58
N GLU A 106 11.43 -4.80 -2.34
CA GLU A 106 12.27 -5.62 -3.22
C GLU A 106 11.66 -5.72 -4.62
N LYS A 107 10.37 -6.07 -4.72
CA LYS A 107 9.65 -6.15 -6.00
C LYS A 107 9.62 -4.82 -6.75
N THR A 108 9.52 -3.70 -6.04
CA THR A 108 9.46 -2.35 -6.63
C THR A 108 10.83 -1.73 -6.90
N GLY A 109 11.92 -2.38 -6.48
CA GLY A 109 13.28 -1.83 -6.59
C GLY A 109 13.54 -0.64 -5.67
N GLN A 110 12.80 -0.53 -4.57
CA GLN A 110 12.85 0.59 -3.62
C GLN A 110 13.37 0.20 -2.23
N LEU A 111 13.97 -0.98 -2.09
CA LEU A 111 14.47 -1.47 -0.80
C LEU A 111 15.49 -0.52 -0.16
N ASP A 112 16.46 -0.03 -0.93
CA ASP A 112 17.50 0.90 -0.43
C ASP A 112 16.90 2.21 0.12
N LYS A 113 15.74 2.62 -0.41
CA LYS A 113 15.02 3.82 0.04
C LYS A 113 14.22 3.57 1.33
N ALA A 114 13.90 2.32 1.61
CA ALA A 114 13.09 1.90 2.74
C ALA A 114 13.92 1.33 3.91
N GLU A 115 15.19 0.99 3.69
CA GLU A 115 16.02 0.28 4.68
C GLU A 115 16.15 1.03 6.02
N GLY A 116 16.20 2.36 6.00
CA GLY A 116 16.24 3.17 7.22
C GLY A 116 14.91 3.25 7.99
N ALA A 117 13.79 2.88 7.35
CA ALA A 117 12.45 2.96 7.93
C ALA A 117 11.90 1.57 8.34
N LEU A 118 12.39 0.48 7.74
CA LEU A 118 12.00 -0.91 8.05
C LEU A 118 12.51 -1.35 9.42
#